data_AF-A0A7W1SWY6-F1
#
_entry.id   AF-A0A7W1SWY6-F1
#
_cell.length_a   1.000
_cell.length_b   1.000
_cell.length_c   1.000
_cell.angle_alpha   90.00
_cell.angle_beta   90.00
_cell.angle_gamma   90.00
#
_symmetry.space_group_name_H-M   'P 1'
#
loop_
_entity.id
_entity.type
_entity.pdbx_description
1 polymer ?
#
loop_
_entity_poly.entity_id
_entity_poly.type
_entity_poly.pdbx_seq_one_letter_code
_entity_poly.pdbx_strand_id
1 'polypeptide(L)'
;VKASADGARVAVTWLDRRNDPANLKYQPFVALTANGSNFNLGRPLSAAQSNPLNDGFNGSFMGDYRTHVWRNQSVYAVWMDSTTGTNNMQDEFGGARVK
;
A
#
# COMPACT_ATOMS: atom_id res chain seq x y z
N VAL A 1 -1.69 -3.78 -9.47
CA VAL A 1 -0.51 -3.89 -10.37
C VAL A 1 -0.43 -2.68 -11.30
N LYS A 2 0.76 -2.16 -11.62
CA LYS A 2 1.00 -1.15 -12.67
C LYS A 2 2.36 -1.36 -13.34
N ALA A 3 2.39 -1.27 -14.66
CA ALA A 3 3.63 -1.19 -15.44
C ALA A 3 4.12 0.26 -15.55
N SER A 4 5.42 0.47 -15.67
CA SER A 4 6.01 1.76 -16.08
C SER A 4 5.68 2.07 -17.55
N ALA A 5 5.87 3.32 -17.95
CA ALA A 5 5.56 3.76 -19.32
C ALA A 5 6.36 3.02 -20.41
N ASP A 6 7.59 2.61 -20.10
CA ASP A 6 8.44 1.78 -20.98
C ASP A 6 8.13 0.28 -20.91
N GLY A 7 7.19 -0.15 -20.07
CA GLY A 7 6.80 -1.54 -19.88
C GLY A 7 7.84 -2.43 -19.17
N ALA A 8 9.05 -1.92 -18.90
CA ALA A 8 10.15 -2.72 -18.34
C ALA A 8 9.97 -3.02 -16.84
N ARG A 9 9.29 -2.14 -16.10
CA ARG A 9 9.12 -2.23 -14.65
C ARG A 9 7.67 -2.48 -14.29
N VAL A 10 7.45 -3.27 -13.25
CA VAL A 10 6.12 -3.53 -12.70
C VAL A 10 6.14 -3.31 -11.19
N ALA A 11 5.10 -2.65 -10.70
CA ALA A 11 4.82 -2.50 -9.28
C ALA A 11 3.52 -3.23 -8.94
N VAL A 12 3.55 -3.96 -7.84
CA VAL A 12 2.37 -4.57 -7.23
C VAL A 12 2.25 -3.99 -5.83
N THR A 13 1.06 -3.47 -5.51
CA THR A 13 0.68 -3.04 -4.18
C THR A 13 -0.51 -3.87 -3.71
N TRP A 14 -0.55 -4.18 -2.42
CA TRP A 14 -1.63 -4.95 -1.81
C TRP A 14 -1.76 -4.61 -0.32
N LEU A 15 -2.87 -5.02 0.29
CA LEU A 15 -3.04 -4.97 1.74
C LEU A 15 -2.74 -6.36 2.28
N ASP A 16 -1.91 -6.42 3.32
CA ASP A 16 -1.40 -7.67 3.87
C ASP A 16 -1.61 -7.75 5.37
N ARG A 17 -2.04 -8.92 5.85
CA ARG A 17 -2.32 -9.20 7.26
C ARG A 17 -1.32 -10.20 7.86
N ARG A 18 -0.26 -10.57 7.13
CA ARG A 18 0.76 -11.54 7.60
C ARG A 18 1.39 -11.18 8.94
N ASN A 19 1.43 -9.88 9.27
CA ASN A 19 1.98 -9.36 10.51
C ASN A 19 0.93 -9.26 11.63
N ASP A 20 -0.31 -9.72 11.41
CA ASP A 20 -1.38 -9.69 12.40
C ASP A 20 -1.97 -11.09 12.67
N PRO A 21 -1.51 -11.77 13.73
CA PRO A 21 -2.02 -13.08 14.12
C PRO A 21 -3.53 -13.10 14.43
N ALA A 22 -4.09 -11.96 14.86
CA ALA A 22 -5.52 -11.83 15.15
C ALA A 22 -6.37 -11.70 13.88
N ASN A 23 -5.76 -11.54 12.71
CA ASN A 23 -6.42 -11.38 11.42
C ASN A 23 -7.52 -10.30 11.47
N LEU A 24 -7.16 -9.13 12.00
CA LEU A 24 -7.93 -7.90 12.13
C LEU A 24 -7.29 -6.72 11.38
N LYS A 25 -6.01 -6.43 11.63
CA LYS A 25 -5.24 -5.32 11.07
C LYS A 25 -4.58 -5.69 9.74
N TYR A 26 -4.16 -4.66 9.00
CA TYR A 26 -3.43 -4.83 7.74
C TYR A 26 -2.31 -3.78 7.59
N GLN A 27 -1.40 -4.00 6.64
CA GLN A 27 -0.48 -2.99 6.14
C GLN A 27 -0.51 -2.95 4.61
N PRO A 28 -0.36 -1.77 3.99
CA PRO A 28 -0.05 -1.66 2.58
C PRO A 28 1.38 -2.18 2.33
N PHE A 29 1.53 -3.02 1.32
CA PHE A 29 2.82 -3.56 0.87
C PHE A 29 3.08 -3.20 -0.58
N VAL A 30 4.36 -3.21 -0.95
CA VAL A 30 4.82 -3.06 -2.33
C VAL A 30 5.89 -4.07 -2.68
N ALA A 31 5.82 -4.60 -3.90
CA ALA A 31 6.90 -5.33 -4.55
C ALA A 31 7.11 -4.75 -5.95
N LEU A 32 8.39 -4.66 -6.35
CA LEU A 32 8.85 -4.07 -7.59
C LEU A 32 9.68 -5.06 -8.36
N THR A 33 9.60 -4.98 -9.68
CA THR A 33 10.51 -5.67 -10.60
C THR A 33 11.08 -4.69 -11.62
N ALA A 34 12.33 -4.91 -12.00
CA ALA A 34 13.03 -4.17 -13.06
C ALA A 34 12.88 -4.82 -14.44
N ASN A 35 12.29 -6.02 -14.52
CA ASN A 35 12.23 -6.82 -15.74
C ASN A 35 10.90 -7.56 -15.96
N GLY A 36 9.90 -7.37 -15.09
CA GLY A 36 8.58 -7.97 -15.22
C GLY A 36 8.46 -9.40 -14.68
N SER A 37 9.54 -10.05 -14.26
CA SER A 37 9.52 -11.46 -13.85
C SER A 37 10.02 -11.70 -12.42
N ASN A 38 11.05 -10.99 -11.98
CA ASN A 38 11.64 -11.16 -10.65
C ASN A 38 11.28 -9.96 -9.76
N PHE A 39 10.43 -10.19 -8.77
CA PHE A 39 10.05 -9.18 -7.78
C PHE A 39 11.01 -9.19 -6.59
N ASN A 40 11.33 -8.00 -6.09
CA ASN A 40 12.00 -7.88 -4.81
C ASN A 40 11.10 -8.38 -3.66
N LEU A 41 11.70 -8.61 -2.49
CA LEU A 41 10.93 -8.91 -1.30
C LEU A 41 9.94 -7.79 -1.02
N GLY A 42 8.67 -8.15 -0.89
CA GLY A 42 7.61 -7.23 -0.53
C GLY A 42 7.92 -6.52 0.79
N ARG A 43 7.76 -5.20 0.82
CA ARG A 43 7.99 -4.39 2.02
C ARG A 43 6.78 -3.54 2.34
N PRO A 44 6.54 -3.21 3.62
CA PRO A 44 5.45 -2.33 4.00
C PRO A 44 5.70 -0.91 3.47
N LEU A 45 4.62 -0.23 3.11
CA LEU A 45 4.60 1.19 2.75
C LEU A 45 4.28 2.09 3.95
N SER A 46 3.61 1.55 4.97
CA SER A 46 3.31 2.25 6.24
C SER A 46 4.26 1.80 7.35
N ALA A 47 4.41 2.64 8.38
CA ALA A 47 5.24 2.33 9.55
C ALA A 47 4.55 1.36 10.53
N ALA A 48 3.22 1.35 10.57
CA ALA A 48 2.41 0.54 11.49
C ALA A 48 1.19 -0.06 10.78
N GLN A 49 0.47 -0.96 11.47
CA GLN A 49 -0.71 -1.63 10.92
C GLN A 49 -1.98 -0.80 11.15
N SER A 50 -2.79 -0.67 10.11
CA SER A 50 -4.11 -0.04 10.16
C SER A 50 -5.16 -1.01 10.68
N ASN A 51 -6.10 -0.49 11.48
CA ASN A 51 -7.26 -1.25 11.95
C ASN A 51 -8.50 -0.81 11.15
N PRO A 52 -9.12 -1.67 10.35
CA PRO A 52 -10.32 -1.31 9.59
C PRO A 52 -11.51 -0.92 10.46
N LEU A 53 -11.54 -1.30 11.76
CA LEU A 53 -12.59 -0.88 12.70
C LEU A 53 -12.44 0.57 13.18
N ASN A 54 -11.30 1.19 12.90
CA ASN A 54 -11.02 2.59 13.20
C ASN A 54 -11.35 3.44 11.96
N ASP A 55 -12.53 3.24 11.37
CA ASP A 55 -12.91 3.93 10.12
C ASP A 55 -13.42 5.35 10.33
N GLY A 56 -13.82 5.70 11.56
CA GLY A 56 -14.44 7.00 11.88
C GLY A 56 -15.91 7.12 11.47
N PHE A 57 -16.49 6.06 10.90
CA PHE A 57 -17.84 6.01 10.34
C PHE A 57 -18.64 4.77 10.79
N ASN A 58 -18.22 4.11 11.88
CA ASN A 58 -18.88 2.92 12.46
C ASN A 58 -19.06 1.77 11.46
N GLY A 59 -18.08 1.55 10.59
CA GLY A 59 -18.12 0.53 9.53
C GLY A 59 -18.85 0.96 8.26
N SER A 60 -19.33 2.21 8.17
CA SER A 60 -20.08 2.68 7.00
C SER A 60 -19.16 3.09 5.84
N PHE A 61 -17.95 3.58 6.13
CA PHE A 61 -17.03 4.10 5.12
C PHE A 61 -15.58 3.89 5.53
N MET A 62 -14.91 2.94 4.89
CA MET A 62 -13.46 2.77 5.02
C MET A 62 -12.69 3.46 3.87
N GLY A 63 -13.37 3.78 2.76
CA GLY A 63 -12.80 4.43 1.56
C GLY A 63 -12.14 3.43 0.62
N ASP A 64 -12.70 3.14 -0.57
CA ASP A 64 -12.09 2.20 -1.53
C ASP A 64 -10.92 2.81 -2.34
N TYR A 65 -10.25 3.82 -1.78
CA TYR A 65 -9.27 4.64 -2.50
C TYR A 65 -7.89 4.01 -2.47
N ARG A 66 -7.65 3.12 -3.43
CA ARG A 66 -6.31 2.59 -3.71
C ARG A 66 -5.92 2.88 -5.13
N THR A 67 -4.82 3.62 -5.27
CA THR A 67 -4.18 3.84 -6.55
C THR A 67 -2.69 3.82 -6.38
N HIS A 68 -2.00 3.54 -7.48
CA HIS A 68 -0.56 3.66 -7.55
C HIS A 68 -0.17 4.03 -8.97
N VAL A 69 0.89 4.83 -9.08
CA VAL A 69 1.35 5.47 -10.30
C VAL A 69 2.87 5.49 -10.34
N TRP A 70 3.42 5.26 -11.52
CA TRP A 70 4.86 5.40 -11.76
C TRP A 70 5.22 6.86 -12.07
N ARG A 71 6.34 7.30 -11.52
CA ARG A 71 7.05 8.50 -11.96
C ARG A 71 8.54 8.22 -11.90
N ASN A 72 9.20 8.28 -13.05
CA ASN A 72 10.61 7.89 -13.21
C ASN A 72 10.86 6.49 -12.64
N GLN A 73 11.81 6.34 -11.71
CA GLN A 73 12.16 5.06 -11.07
C GLN A 73 11.36 4.77 -9.79
N SER A 74 10.34 5.57 -9.48
CA SER A 74 9.54 5.44 -8.27
C SER A 74 8.10 5.10 -8.61
N VAL A 75 7.52 4.20 -7.82
CA VAL A 75 6.07 4.06 -7.71
C VAL A 75 5.60 4.84 -6.49
N TYR A 76 4.51 5.56 -6.65
CA TYR A 76 3.79 6.21 -5.58
C TYR A 76 2.44 5.53 -5.43
N ALA A 77 1.99 5.35 -4.19
CA ALA A 77 0.74 4.70 -3.85
C ALA A 77 -0.04 5.52 -2.84
N VAL A 78 -1.35 5.41 -2.90
CA VAL A 78 -2.30 5.89 -1.90
C VAL A 78 -2.98 4.69 -1.27
N TRP A 79 -3.15 4.71 0.04
CA TRP A 79 -3.81 3.67 0.81
C TRP A 79 -4.56 4.25 2.00
N MET A 80 -5.56 3.49 2.47
CA MET A 80 -6.23 3.74 3.74
C MET A 80 -5.29 3.48 4.92
N ASP A 81 -5.20 4.42 5.84
CA ASP A 81 -4.35 4.35 7.01
C ASP A 81 -5.07 4.88 8.25
N SER A 82 -4.96 4.16 9.36
CA SER A 82 -5.53 4.59 10.65
C SER A 82 -4.45 4.83 11.70
N THR A 83 -3.19 4.90 11.28
CA THR A 83 -2.01 4.99 12.15
C THR A 83 -1.56 6.44 12.36
N THR A 84 -2.06 7.37 11.54
CA THR A 84 -1.78 8.79 11.62
C THR A 84 -2.94 9.56 12.27
N GLY A 85 -2.65 10.21 13.40
CA GLY A 85 -3.34 11.42 13.87
C GLY A 85 -4.73 11.34 14.50
N THR A 86 -5.61 10.37 14.21
CA THR A 86 -7.00 10.48 14.70
C THR A 86 -7.74 9.18 15.07
N ASN A 87 -7.12 7.99 14.99
CA ASN A 87 -7.85 6.70 15.09
C ASN A 87 -9.06 6.62 14.13
N ASN A 88 -9.07 7.42 13.07
CA ASN A 88 -10.00 7.35 11.96
C ASN A 88 -9.21 6.98 10.70
N MET A 89 -9.86 6.38 9.71
CA MET A 89 -9.20 6.04 8.46
C MET A 89 -9.03 7.31 7.64
N GLN A 90 -7.83 7.49 7.10
CA GLN A 90 -7.48 8.58 6.19
C GLN A 90 -6.77 8.00 4.96
N ASP A 91 -6.75 8.77 3.87
CA ASP A 91 -5.93 8.44 2.71
C ASP A 91 -4.49 8.92 2.97
N GLU A 92 -3.56 7.97 3.05
CA GLU A 92 -2.13 8.24 3.15
C GLU A 92 -1.42 7.97 1.84
N PHE A 93 -0.28 8.63 1.68
CA PHE A 93 0.54 8.56 0.48
C PHE A 93 1.98 8.19 0.81
N GLY A 94 2.59 7.41 -0.08
CA GLY A 94 4.03 7.19 -0.06
C GLY A 94 4.48 6.42 -1.28
N GLY A 95 5.67 5.83 -1.22
CA GLY A 95 6.22 5.19 -2.41
C GLY A 95 7.48 4.38 -2.21
N ALA A 96 7.89 3.74 -3.30
CA ALA A 96 9.09 2.94 -3.36
C ALA A 96 9.81 3.17 -4.68
N ARG A 97 11.14 3.17 -4.61
CA ARG A 97 12.02 3.27 -5.79
C ARG A 97 12.53 1.89 -6.15
N VAL A 98 12.60 1.60 -7.45
CA VAL A 98 13.37 0.47 -7.99
C VAL A 98 14.84 0.75 -7.71
N LYS A 99 15.50 -0.16 -6.99
CA LYS A 99 16.95 -0.09 -6.78
C LYS A 99 17.68 -0.50 -8.05
#